data_AF-A0A516HH32-F1
#
_entry.id   AF-A0A516HH32-F1
#
_cell.length_a   1.000
_cell.length_b   1.000
_cell.length_c   1.000
_cell.angle_alpha   90.00
_cell.angle_beta   90.00
_cell.angle_gamma   90.00
#
_symmetry.space_group_name_H-M   'P 1'
#
loop_
_entity.id
_entity.type
_entity.pdbx_description
1 polymer ?
#
loop_
_entity_poly.entity_id
_entity_poly.type
_entity_poly.pdbx_seq_one_letter_code
_entity_poly.pdbx_strand_id
1 'polypeptide(L)' 'MDQTELGQRVGVGRNTISSIENGKPVNAETLFKVLEHLELIDDLQIAIEKKLDEQSNPLSRKSRKDTQELDNDF' A
#
# COMPACT_ATOMS: atom_id res chain seq x y z
N MET A 1 21.74 -13.60 -0.44
CA MET A 1 21.07 -14.15 -1.63
C MET A 1 21.19 -13.12 -2.74
N ASP A 2 21.61 -13.52 -3.94
CA ASP A 2 21.62 -12.61 -5.10
C ASP A 2 20.26 -12.59 -5.82
N GLN A 3 20.05 -11.64 -6.75
CA GLN A 3 18.79 -11.50 -7.49
C GLN A 3 18.44 -12.73 -8.34
N THR A 4 19.45 -13.44 -8.84
CA THR A 4 19.26 -14.62 -9.69
C THR A 4 18.80 -15.80 -8.84
N GLU A 5 19.45 -16.00 -7.70
CA GLU A 5 19.14 -17.01 -6.70
C GLU A 5 17.73 -16.79 -6.12
N LEU A 6 17.36 -15.54 -5.79
CA LEU A 6 16.02 -15.20 -5.34
C LEU A 6 14.97 -15.48 -6.41
N GLY A 7 15.24 -15.06 -7.65
CA GLY A 7 14.35 -15.34 -8.77
C GLY A 7 14.11 -16.84 -8.94
N GLN A 8 15.16 -17.65 -8.90
CA GLN A 8 15.04 -19.11 -9.00
C GLN A 8 14.21 -19.72 -7.87
N ARG A 9 14.41 -19.28 -6.62
CA ARG A 9 13.64 -19.79 -5.47
C ARG A 9 12.16 -19.48 -5.55
N VAL A 10 11.81 -18.32 -6.10
CA VAL A 10 10.43 -17.82 -6.19
C VAL A 10 9.76 -18.19 -7.53
N GLY A 11 10.52 -18.73 -8.48
CA GLY A 11 10.02 -19.10 -9.81
C GLY A 11 9.83 -17.90 -10.74
N VAL A 12 10.64 -16.86 -10.61
CA VAL A 12 10.58 -15.62 -11.39
C VAL A 12 11.95 -15.25 -11.99
N GLY A 13 11.96 -14.46 -13.05
CA GLY A 13 13.21 -14.03 -13.67
C GLY A 13 13.98 -13.02 -12.81
N ARG A 14 15.32 -13.03 -12.90
CA ARG A 14 16.21 -12.03 -12.26
C ARG A 14 15.78 -10.58 -12.59
N ASN A 15 15.37 -10.32 -13.83
CA ASN A 15 14.89 -8.99 -14.25
C ASN A 15 13.63 -8.54 -13.51
N THR A 16 12.79 -9.49 -13.08
CA THR A 16 11.61 -9.20 -12.27
C THR A 16 12.00 -8.80 -10.86
N ILE A 17 12.95 -9.51 -10.24
CA ILE A 17 13.53 -9.11 -8.94
C ILE A 17 14.15 -7.72 -9.04
N SER A 18 14.95 -7.46 -10.08
CA SER A 18 15.52 -6.14 -10.33
C SER A 18 14.43 -5.07 -10.52
N SER A 19 13.33 -5.38 -11.19
CA SER A 19 12.20 -4.44 -11.33
C SER A 19 11.56 -4.11 -9.98
N ILE A 20 11.36 -5.12 -9.12
CA ILE A 20 10.83 -4.94 -7.75
C ILE A 20 11.74 -4.02 -6.94
N GLU A 21 13.05 -4.29 -6.92
CA GLU A 21 14.03 -3.49 -6.15
C GLU A 21 14.11 -2.04 -6.64
N ASN A 22 13.88 -1.79 -7.93
CA ASN A 22 13.88 -0.46 -8.52
C ASN A 22 12.49 0.22 -8.49
N GLY A 23 11.52 -0.36 -7.78
CA GLY A 23 10.17 0.20 -7.65
C GLY A 23 9.37 0.25 -8.96
N LYS A 24 9.74 -0.57 -9.96
CA LYS A 24 9.02 -0.66 -11.22
C LYS A 24 7.74 -1.50 -11.05
N PRO A 25 6.68 -1.21 -11.81
CA PRO A 25 5.46 -2.00 -11.77
C PRO A 25 5.73 -3.48 -12.08
N VAL A 26 5.18 -4.36 -11.26
CA VAL A 26 5.20 -5.81 -11.46
C VAL A 26 3.82 -6.39 -11.17
N ASN A 27 3.58 -7.62 -11.61
CA ASN A 27 2.37 -8.36 -11.27
C ASN A 27 2.29 -8.55 -9.73
N ALA A 28 1.11 -8.30 -9.15
CA ALA A 28 0.88 -8.42 -7.71
C ALA A 28 1.16 -9.83 -7.17
N GLU A 29 0.73 -10.89 -7.87
CA GLU A 29 1.03 -12.29 -7.50
C GLU A 29 2.54 -12.52 -7.41
N THR A 30 3.31 -11.96 -8.35
CA THR A 30 4.78 -12.06 -8.33
C THR A 30 5.37 -11.33 -7.14
N LEU A 31 4.89 -10.11 -6.85
CA LEU A 31 5.32 -9.37 -5.67
C LEU A 31 5.05 -10.16 -4.39
N PHE A 32 3.84 -10.71 -4.23
CA PHE A 32 3.48 -11.48 -3.04
C PHE A 32 4.32 -12.75 -2.88
N LYS A 33 4.62 -13.49 -3.95
CA LYS A 33 5.52 -14.65 -3.87
C LYS A 33 6.92 -14.27 -3.36
N VAL A 34 7.44 -13.11 -3.78
CA VAL A 34 8.75 -12.63 -3.31
C VAL A 34 8.67 -12.20 -1.85
N LEU A 35 7.62 -11.48 -1.46
CA LEU A 35 7.44 -11.04 -0.07
C LEU A 35 7.21 -12.21 0.88
N GLU A 36 6.45 -13.23 0.48
CA GLU A 36 6.23 -14.45 1.25
C GLU A 36 7.56 -15.20 1.46
N HIS A 37 8.38 -15.35 0.41
CA HIS A 37 9.68 -16.00 0.53
C HIS A 37 10.65 -15.27 1.47
N LEU A 38 10.51 -13.95 1.60
CA LEU A 38 11.32 -13.11 2.47
C LEU A 38 10.68 -12.87 3.85
N GLU A 39 9.50 -13.45 4.11
CA GLU A 39 8.72 -13.26 5.35
C GLU A 39 8.35 -11.79 5.62
N LEU A 40 8.16 -10.99 4.57
CA LEU A 40 7.89 -9.53 4.64
C LEU A 40 6.40 -9.16 4.53
N ILE A 41 5.49 -10.14 4.65
CA ILE A 41 4.05 -9.91 4.51
C ILE A 41 3.53 -9.02 5.66
N ASP A 42 4.00 -9.28 6.88
CA ASP A 42 3.60 -8.48 8.05
C ASP A 42 4.13 -7.05 7.95
N ASP A 43 5.35 -6.86 7.47
CA ASP A 43 5.92 -5.53 7.22
C ASP A 43 5.13 -4.73 6.18
N LEU A 44 4.67 -5.41 5.12
CA LEU A 44 3.80 -4.80 4.12
C LEU A 44 2.45 -4.38 4.75
N GLN A 45 1.86 -5.23 5.58
CA GLN A 45 0.60 -4.93 6.28
C GLN A 45 0.74 -3.67 7.14
N ILE A 46 1.81 -3.58 7.94
CA ILE A 46 2.11 -2.39 8.77
C ILE A 46 2.26 -1.14 7.90
N ALA A 47 2.94 -1.24 6.75
CA ALA A 47 3.11 -0.12 5.84
C ALA A 47 1.78 0.35 5.22
N ILE A 48 0.88 -0.59 4.89
CA ILE A 48 -0.47 -0.31 4.40
C ILE A 48 -1.31 0.39 5.48
N GLU A 49 -1.31 -0.13 6.70
CA GLU A 49 -2.04 0.45 7.84
C GLU A 49 -1.58 1.88 8.11
N LYS A 50 -0.26 2.11 8.17
CA LYS A 50 0.30 3.46 8.33
C LYS A 50 -0.16 4.40 7.22
N LYS A 51 -0.17 3.94 5.97
CA LYS A 51 -0.65 4.73 4.82
C LYS A 51 -2.14 5.03 4.90
N LEU A 52 -2.93 4.08 5.40
CA LEU A 52 -4.36 4.26 5.62
C LEU A 52 -4.61 5.27 6.73
N ASP A 53 -3.86 5.23 7.82
CA ASP A 53 -3.95 6.21 8.92
C ASP A 53 -3.56 7.62 8.47
N GLU A 54 -2.52 7.76 7.64
CA GLU A 54 -2.16 9.04 7.01
C GLU A 54 -3.31 9.60 6.16
N GLN A 55 -4.10 8.73 5.51
CA GLN A 55 -5.23 9.12 4.66
C GLN A 55 -6.54 9.31 5.43
N SER A 56 -6.75 8.58 6.52
CA SER A 56 -7.93 8.63 7.41
C SER A 56 -7.88 9.80 8.40
N ASN A 57 -6.77 10.55 8.37
CA ASN A 57 -6.61 11.83 9.06
C ASN A 57 -6.89 13.08 8.17
N PRO A 58 -7.93 13.12 7.28
CA PRO A 58 -8.22 14.33 6.54
C PRO A 58 -9.00 15.26 7.46
N LEU A 59 -8.28 16.15 8.16
CA LEU A 59 -8.82 17.34 8.81
C LEU A 59 -9.85 17.00 9.91
N SER A 60 -9.50 17.25 11.17
CA SER A 60 -10.48 17.71 12.15
C SER A 60 -11.24 18.88 11.52
N ARG A 61 -12.32 18.58 10.78
CA ARG A 61 -13.23 19.56 10.22
C ARG A 61 -13.70 20.32 11.45
N LYS A 62 -13.30 21.60 11.56
CA LYS A 62 -13.95 22.55 12.46
C LYS A 62 -15.43 22.23 12.41
N SER A 63 -15.98 21.82 13.56
CA SER A 63 -17.40 21.54 13.73
C SER A 63 -18.18 22.58 12.93
N ARG A 64 -18.91 22.12 11.92
CA ARG A 64 -19.73 23.00 11.09
C ARG A 64 -20.77 23.57 12.03
N LYS A 65 -20.74 24.90 12.29
CA LYS A 65 -21.81 25.57 13.04
C LYS A 65 -23.14 25.15 12.42
N ASP A 66 -24.10 24.79 13.27
CA ASP A 66 -25.44 24.36 12.88
C ASP A 66 -25.98 25.27 11.79
N THR A 67 -26.40 24.65 10.68
CA THR A 67 -27.04 25.35 9.57
C THR A 67 -28.32 25.97 10.12
N GLN A 68 -28.39 27.29 10.16
CA GLN A 68 -29.60 28.01 10.54
C GLN A 68 -30.67 27.68 9.48
N GLU A 69 -31.73 26.98 9.87
CA GLU A 69 -32.86 26.70 8.98
C GLU A 69 -33.51 28.04 8.58
N LEU A 70 -33.73 28.23 7.27
CA LEU A 70 -34.43 29.39 6.75
C LEU A 70 -35.92 29.22 7.03
N ASP A 71 -36.52 30.27 7.59
CA ASP A 71 -37.94 30.32 7.95
C ASP A 71 -38.80 30.27 6.69
N ASN A 72 -39.72 29.30 6.61
CA ASN A 72 -40.59 29.08 5.46
C ASN A 72 -41.97 29.72 5.72
N ASP A 73 -42.00 31.06 5.76
CA ASP A 73 -43.24 31.84 5.65
C ASP A 73 -43.41 32.30 4.19
N PHE A 74 -43.94 31.40 3.35
CA PHE A 74 -44.43 31.71 1.99
C PHE A 74 -45.89 31.26 1.84
#